data_AF-A0AAF0QD63-F1
#
_entry.id   AF-A0AAF0QD63-F1
#
_cell.length_a   1.000
_cell.length_b   1.000
_cell.length_c   1.000
_cell.angle_alpha   90.00
_cell.angle_beta   90.00
_cell.angle_gamma   90.00
#
_symmetry.space_group_name_H-M   'P 1'
#
loop_
_entity.id
_entity.type
_entity.pdbx_description
1 polymer ?
#
loop_
_entity_poly.entity_id
_entity_poly.type
_entity_poly.pdbx_seq_one_letter_code
_entity_poly.pdbx_strand_id
1 'polypeptide(L)'
;HKIHTFVILKLIIHGLMKAVGMTSQLVEIEPGTTMHFWVPTESIHPNNKLSNKPPVLFVHGFFANGIMTWLFQILSLSSNFAVYVPDLLFFGYSVTTRPERSTSIQAECLAKGMMKLGVEKFSVVGLSYGGMVGFKLAQMYPHMVE
;
A
#
# COMPACT_ATOMS: atom_id res chain seq x y z
N HIS A 1 -21.08 20.46 9.23
CA HIS A 1 -21.59 19.07 9.28
C HIS A 1 -20.65 18.06 8.59
N LYS A 2 -20.30 18.23 7.30
CA LYS A 2 -19.42 17.30 6.54
C LYS A 2 -18.04 17.05 7.17
N ILE A 3 -17.37 18.06 7.72
CA ILE A 3 -16.02 17.95 8.30
C ILE A 3 -15.99 16.97 9.49
N HIS A 4 -17.00 17.00 10.37
CA HIS A 4 -17.09 16.07 11.50
C HIS A 4 -17.31 14.62 11.04
N THR A 5 -18.10 14.41 10.00
CA THR A 5 -18.35 13.08 9.43
C THR A 5 -17.06 12.44 8.91
N PHE A 6 -16.22 13.20 8.21
CA PHE A 6 -14.93 12.69 7.71
C PHE A 6 -13.95 12.35 8.84
N VAL A 7 -13.90 13.16 9.91
CA VAL A 7 -13.03 12.89 11.07
C VAL A 7 -13.47 11.63 11.80
N ILE A 8 -14.76 11.46 12.05
CA ILE A 8 -15.31 10.28 12.74
C ILE A 8 -15.05 9.01 11.91
N LEU A 9 -15.33 9.06 10.60
CA LEU A 9 -15.08 7.92 9.71
C LEU A 9 -13.60 7.53 9.69
N LYS A 10 -12.69 8.51 9.67
CA LYS A 10 -11.24 8.25 9.73
C LYS A 10 -10.85 7.54 11.02
N LEU A 11 -11.37 7.97 12.17
CA LEU A 11 -11.10 7.32 13.46
C LEU A 11 -11.60 5.87 13.51
N ILE A 12 -12.81 5.63 12.99
CA ILE A 12 -13.39 4.28 12.89
C ILE A 12 -12.48 3.38 12.03
N ILE A 13 -12.06 3.88 10.85
CA ILE A 13 -11.16 3.14 9.95
C ILE A 13 -9.83 2.81 10.65
N HIS A 14 -9.23 3.78 11.36
CA HIS A 14 -7.97 3.52 12.07
C HIS A 14 -8.15 2.49 13.19
N GLY A 15 -9.26 2.54 13.92
CA GLY A 15 -9.61 1.54 14.94
C GLY A 15 -9.75 0.15 14.34
N LEU A 16 -10.49 0.03 13.23
CA LEU A 16 -10.66 -1.23 12.50
C LEU A 16 -9.32 -1.78 11.99
N MET A 17 -8.49 -0.94 11.38
CA MET A 17 -7.17 -1.34 10.89
C MET A 17 -6.29 -1.85 12.02
N LYS A 18 -6.23 -1.13 13.14
CA LYS A 18 -5.48 -1.58 14.31
C LYS A 18 -5.99 -2.92 14.85
N ALA A 19 -7.31 -3.13 14.86
CA ALA A 19 -7.91 -4.38 15.33
C ALA A 19 -7.52 -5.60 14.46
N VAL A 20 -7.30 -5.40 13.15
CA VAL A 20 -6.81 -6.45 12.24
C VAL A 20 -5.30 -6.48 12.09
N GLY A 21 -4.58 -5.82 13.00
CA GLY A 21 -3.12 -5.83 13.03
C GLY A 21 -2.47 -4.98 11.94
N MET A 22 -3.17 -3.99 11.39
CA MET A 22 -2.67 -3.07 10.37
C MET A 22 -2.34 -1.70 10.95
N THR A 23 -1.35 -1.03 10.37
CA THR A 23 -0.90 0.30 10.79
C THR A 23 -0.50 1.14 9.59
N SER A 24 -0.53 2.46 9.76
CA SER A 24 -0.19 3.43 8.72
C SER A 24 1.29 3.80 8.79
N GLN A 25 1.98 3.82 7.64
CA GLN A 25 3.39 4.20 7.50
C GLN A 25 3.59 5.17 6.33
N LEU A 26 4.45 6.17 6.52
CA LEU A 26 4.96 7.01 5.43
C LEU A 26 6.38 6.55 5.12
N VAL A 27 6.59 6.08 3.90
CA VAL A 27 7.86 5.56 3.41
C VAL A 27 8.46 6.57 2.45
N GLU A 28 9.59 7.16 2.82
CA GLU A 28 10.36 7.99 1.90
C GLU A 28 11.02 7.09 0.85
N ILE A 29 10.56 7.21 -0.40
CA ILE A 29 11.04 6.41 -1.52
C ILE A 29 12.39 6.94 -2.00
N GLU A 30 12.46 8.25 -2.17
CA GLU A 30 13.62 9.03 -2.57
C GLU A 30 13.36 10.50 -2.22
N PRO A 31 14.38 11.38 -2.20
CA PRO A 31 14.18 12.78 -1.87
C PRO A 31 13.06 13.42 -2.71
N GLY A 32 12.04 13.96 -2.04
CA GLY A 32 10.88 14.57 -2.68
C GLY A 32 9.78 13.60 -3.12
N THR A 33 9.88 12.30 -2.84
CA THR A 33 8.83 11.31 -3.09
C THR A 33 8.57 10.45 -1.84
N THR A 34 7.35 10.55 -1.31
CA THR A 34 6.91 9.78 -0.13
C THR A 34 5.64 9.03 -0.48
N MET A 35 5.61 7.74 -0.14
CA MET A 35 4.42 6.92 -0.30
C MET A 35 3.85 6.52 1.05
N HIS A 36 2.54 6.62 1.17
CA HIS A 36 1.78 6.09 2.29
C HIS A 36 1.44 4.62 2.05
N PHE A 37 1.57 3.81 3.09
CA PHE A 37 1.18 2.41 3.12
C PHE A 37 0.38 2.11 4.38
N TRP A 38 -0.64 1.28 4.25
CA TRP A 38 -1.06 0.41 5.35
C TRP A 38 -0.24 -0.87 5.28
N VAL A 39 0.37 -1.26 6.41
CA VAL A 39 1.27 -2.42 6.53
C VAL A 39 0.90 -3.27 7.73
N PRO A 40 1.34 -4.54 7.81
CA PRO A 40 1.20 -5.35 9.01
C PRO A 40 1.98 -4.73 10.17
N THR A 41 1.38 -4.65 11.36
CA THR A 41 2.00 -4.01 12.53
C THR A 41 3.31 -4.69 12.93
N GLU A 42 3.39 -6.00 12.73
CA GLU A 42 4.59 -6.79 13.00
C GLU A 42 5.79 -6.42 12.10
N SER A 43 5.55 -5.83 10.92
CA SER A 43 6.61 -5.44 9.98
C SER A 43 7.30 -4.12 10.32
N ILE A 44 6.84 -3.36 11.33
CA ILE A 44 7.48 -2.09 11.71
C ILE A 44 8.78 -2.32 12.50
N HIS A 45 8.89 -3.42 13.23
CA HIS A 45 10.00 -3.61 14.15
C HIS A 45 11.18 -4.33 13.48
N PRO A 46 12.39 -3.74 13.44
CA PRO A 46 13.57 -4.33 12.78
C PRO A 46 13.97 -5.70 13.33
N ASN A 47 13.60 -5.99 14.58
CA ASN A 47 13.92 -7.24 15.27
C ASN A 47 12.76 -8.26 15.24
N ASN A 48 11.61 -7.89 14.68
CA ASN A 48 10.54 -8.86 14.47
C ASN A 48 10.86 -9.65 13.21
N LYS A 49 10.84 -10.97 13.34
CA LYS A 49 10.86 -11.85 12.18
C LYS A 49 9.69 -11.45 11.29
N LEU A 50 9.95 -11.18 10.01
CA LEU A 50 8.89 -10.93 9.03
C LEU A 50 7.84 -12.03 9.18
N SER A 51 6.56 -11.66 9.09
CA SER A 51 5.45 -12.60 9.16
C SER A 51 5.75 -13.83 8.30
N ASN A 52 5.46 -15.04 8.79
CA ASN A 52 5.47 -16.24 7.95
C ASN A 52 4.32 -16.21 6.91
N LYS A 53 3.47 -15.18 6.94
CA LYS A 53 2.36 -15.02 6.01
C LYS A 53 2.88 -14.53 4.64
N PRO A 54 2.36 -15.09 3.53
CA PRO A 54 2.71 -14.62 2.20
C PRO A 54 2.31 -13.15 2.01
N PRO A 55 3.21 -12.30 1.49
CA PRO A 55 2.95 -10.88 1.30
C PRO A 55 2.11 -10.62 0.04
N VAL A 56 1.12 -9.72 0.17
CA VAL A 56 0.24 -9.33 -0.94
C VAL A 56 0.14 -7.81 -0.99
N LEU A 57 0.42 -7.26 -2.17
CA LEU A 57 0.30 -5.84 -2.48
C LEU A 57 -1.03 -5.54 -3.17
N PHE A 58 -1.88 -4.74 -2.53
CA PHE A 58 -3.16 -4.31 -3.08
C PHE A 58 -3.08 -2.90 -3.68
N VAL A 59 -3.26 -2.79 -4.98
CA VAL A 59 -3.11 -1.54 -5.73
C VAL A 59 -4.47 -1.00 -6.15
N HIS A 60 -4.83 0.19 -5.64
CA HIS A 60 -6.13 0.81 -5.89
C HIS A 60 -6.28 1.42 -7.31
N GLY A 61 -7.52 1.72 -7.69
CA GLY A 61 -7.85 2.41 -8.95
C GLY A 61 -7.85 3.94 -8.84
N PHE A 62 -8.14 4.63 -9.94
CA PHE A 62 -7.99 6.10 -10.07
C PHE A 62 -8.95 6.96 -9.23
N PHE A 63 -10.01 6.41 -8.62
CA PHE A 63 -11.06 7.20 -7.93
C PHE A 63 -11.13 6.99 -6.43
N ALA A 64 -10.19 6.26 -5.85
CA ALA A 64 -10.14 5.97 -4.43
C ALA A 64 -8.69 5.98 -3.95
N ASN A 65 -8.50 5.95 -2.63
CA ASN A 65 -7.21 5.63 -2.02
C ASN A 65 -7.17 4.14 -1.66
N GLY A 66 -6.04 3.68 -1.12
CA GLY A 66 -5.81 2.29 -0.78
C GLY A 66 -6.90 1.72 0.13
N ILE A 67 -7.15 2.39 1.26
CA ILE A 67 -8.08 1.89 2.27
C ILE A 67 -9.53 1.90 1.83
N MET A 68 -9.96 2.92 1.08
CA MET A 68 -11.34 2.97 0.56
C MET A 68 -11.63 1.85 -0.45
N THR A 69 -10.60 1.39 -1.18
CA THR A 69 -10.75 0.33 -2.17
C THR A 69 -10.76 -1.05 -1.53
N TRP A 70 -9.90 -1.28 -0.54
CA TRP A 70 -9.56 -2.62 -0.06
C TRP A 70 -10.01 -2.94 1.36
N LEU A 71 -10.80 -2.06 2.01
CA LEU A 71 -11.21 -2.22 3.41
C LEU A 71 -11.69 -3.64 3.74
N PHE A 72 -12.64 -4.18 2.98
CA PHE A 72 -13.23 -5.49 3.28
C PHE A 72 -12.26 -6.65 3.03
N GLN A 73 -11.40 -6.53 2.01
CA GLN A 73 -10.37 -7.51 1.68
C GLN A 73 -9.29 -7.54 2.76
N ILE A 74 -8.87 -6.37 3.27
CA ILE A 74 -7.95 -6.27 4.41
C ILE A 74 -8.57 -6.99 5.62
N LEU A 75 -9.82 -6.65 5.97
CA LEU A 75 -10.51 -7.27 7.11
C LEU A 75 -10.60 -8.80 6.99
N SER A 76 -10.74 -9.34 5.77
CA SER A 76 -10.85 -10.77 5.52
C SER A 76 -9.51 -11.50 5.38
N LEU A 77 -8.45 -10.83 4.93
CA LEU A 77 -7.21 -11.50 4.48
C LEU A 77 -6.03 -11.29 5.43
N SER A 78 -6.03 -10.26 6.29
CA SER A 78 -4.91 -9.97 7.20
C SER A 78 -4.58 -11.09 8.20
N SER A 79 -5.49 -12.03 8.45
CA SER A 79 -5.23 -13.22 9.26
C SER A 79 -4.31 -14.23 8.56
N ASN A 80 -4.36 -14.30 7.23
CA ASN A 80 -3.67 -15.31 6.42
C ASN A 80 -2.52 -14.75 5.58
N PHE A 81 -2.57 -13.46 5.25
CA PHE A 81 -1.61 -12.77 4.39
C PHE A 81 -0.96 -11.58 5.11
N ALA A 82 0.29 -11.28 4.75
CA ALA A 82 0.93 -10.01 5.12
C ALA A 82 0.48 -8.95 4.10
N VAL A 83 -0.56 -8.20 4.46
CA VAL A 83 -1.25 -7.28 3.55
C VAL A 83 -0.54 -5.93 3.50
N TYR A 84 -0.23 -5.45 2.30
CA TYR A 84 0.34 -4.13 2.04
C TYR A 84 -0.59 -3.34 1.13
N VAL A 85 -1.00 -2.15 1.56
CA VAL A 85 -1.95 -1.30 0.81
C VAL A 85 -1.39 0.11 0.67
N PRO A 86 -0.69 0.41 -0.44
CA PRO A 86 -0.23 1.74 -0.77
C PRO A 86 -1.38 2.68 -1.15
N ASP A 87 -1.18 3.96 -0.90
CA ASP A 87 -1.77 5.00 -1.75
C ASP A 87 -0.82 5.25 -2.93
N LEU A 88 -1.30 5.17 -4.17
CA LEU A 88 -0.54 5.55 -5.37
C LEU A 88 -0.17 7.03 -5.30
N LEU A 89 0.90 7.44 -5.99
CA LEU A 89 1.31 8.84 -6.05
C LEU A 89 0.14 9.70 -6.51
N PHE A 90 0.00 10.88 -5.90
CA PHE A 90 -1.09 11.84 -6.12
C PHE A 90 -2.44 11.45 -5.50
N PHE A 91 -2.50 10.34 -4.75
CA PHE A 91 -3.67 9.91 -4.01
C PHE A 91 -3.39 9.83 -2.51
N GLY A 92 -4.46 9.97 -1.71
CA GLY A 92 -4.40 9.85 -0.26
C GLY A 92 -3.29 10.70 0.36
N TYR A 93 -2.32 10.04 0.99
CA TYR A 93 -1.17 10.71 1.62
C TYR A 93 0.15 10.60 0.83
N SER A 94 0.14 10.01 -0.37
CA SER A 94 1.32 9.84 -1.20
C SER A 94 1.59 11.06 -2.08
N VAL A 95 2.82 11.56 -2.05
CA VAL A 95 3.23 12.80 -2.71
C VAL A 95 4.56 12.64 -3.45
N THR A 96 4.73 13.39 -4.52
CA THR A 96 6.01 13.51 -5.22
C THR A 96 6.18 14.90 -5.82
N THR A 97 7.41 15.38 -5.88
CA THR A 97 7.80 16.58 -6.64
C THR A 97 8.03 16.28 -8.13
N ARG A 98 8.04 15.01 -8.53
CA ARG A 98 8.31 14.58 -9.91
C ARG A 98 7.16 14.95 -10.87
N PRO A 99 7.47 15.38 -12.10
CA PRO A 99 6.45 15.79 -13.07
C PRO A 99 5.81 14.61 -13.82
N GLU A 100 6.39 13.40 -13.75
CA GLU A 100 5.86 12.25 -14.48
C GLU A 100 4.49 11.79 -13.94
N ARG A 101 3.62 11.28 -14.83
CA ARG A 101 2.28 10.75 -14.52
C ARG A 101 2.03 9.40 -15.20
N SER A 102 3.05 8.55 -15.28
CA SER A 102 2.99 7.26 -15.98
C SER A 102 2.78 6.08 -15.01
N THR A 103 2.33 4.94 -15.53
CA THR A 103 2.29 3.69 -14.75
C THR A 103 3.69 3.21 -14.37
N SER A 104 4.72 3.56 -15.13
CA SER A 104 6.11 3.21 -14.83
C SER A 104 6.60 3.84 -13.54
N ILE A 105 6.30 5.13 -13.29
CA ILE A 105 6.72 5.78 -12.04
C ILE A 105 5.94 5.22 -10.84
N GLN A 106 4.65 4.94 -11.02
CA GLN A 106 3.87 4.27 -9.98
C GLN A 106 4.48 2.90 -9.63
N ALA A 107 4.81 2.08 -10.64
CA ALA A 107 5.42 0.77 -10.45
C ALA A 107 6.81 0.86 -9.79
N GLU A 108 7.66 1.78 -10.23
CA GLU A 108 8.99 2.02 -9.64
C GLU A 108 8.89 2.37 -8.15
N CYS A 109 8.00 3.30 -7.80
CA CYS A 109 7.84 3.71 -6.40
C CYS A 109 7.24 2.60 -5.53
N LEU A 110 6.33 1.79 -6.07
CA LEU A 110 5.81 0.61 -5.37
C LEU A 110 6.90 -0.42 -5.10
N ALA A 111 7.72 -0.76 -6.10
CA ALA A 111 8.84 -1.68 -5.93
C ALA A 111 9.84 -1.19 -4.85
N LYS A 112 10.26 0.08 -4.95
CA LYS A 112 11.15 0.70 -3.96
C LYS A 112 10.52 0.74 -2.56
N GLY A 113 9.22 1.02 -2.47
CA GLY A 113 8.48 1.05 -1.21
C GLY A 113 8.45 -0.32 -0.54
N MET A 114 8.12 -1.37 -1.30
CA MET A 114 8.13 -2.74 -0.80
C MET A 114 9.53 -3.19 -0.34
N MET A 115 10.58 -2.86 -1.11
CA MET A 115 11.97 -3.13 -0.70
C MET A 115 12.34 -2.43 0.61
N LYS A 116 11.95 -1.16 0.78
CA LYS A 116 12.20 -0.40 2.03
C LYS A 116 11.43 -0.95 3.22
N LEU A 117 10.31 -1.62 2.97
CA LEU A 117 9.52 -2.36 3.96
C LEU A 117 10.06 -3.79 4.19
N GLY A 118 11.17 -4.18 3.54
CA GLY A 118 11.80 -5.48 3.70
C GLY A 118 11.12 -6.63 2.94
N VAL A 119 10.30 -6.32 1.93
CA VAL A 119 9.56 -7.32 1.14
C VAL A 119 10.15 -7.41 -0.26
N GLU A 120 10.86 -8.50 -0.52
CA GLU A 120 11.56 -8.72 -1.79
C GLU A 120 10.70 -9.40 -2.86
N LYS A 121 9.74 -10.24 -2.44
CA LYS A 121 8.83 -10.98 -3.32
C LYS A 121 7.41 -10.96 -2.77
N PHE A 122 6.40 -10.73 -3.62
CA PHE A 122 5.00 -10.62 -3.23
C PHE A 122 4.04 -10.87 -4.40
N SER A 123 2.81 -11.28 -4.08
CA SER A 123 1.71 -11.27 -5.06
C SER A 123 1.14 -9.86 -5.22
N VAL A 124 0.62 -9.54 -6.40
CA VAL A 124 0.02 -8.23 -6.69
C VAL A 124 -1.45 -8.40 -7.07
N VAL A 125 -2.31 -7.62 -6.42
CA VAL A 125 -3.74 -7.53 -6.75
C VAL A 125 -4.07 -6.09 -7.10
N GLY A 126 -4.43 -5.84 -8.36
CA GLY A 126 -4.71 -4.50 -8.87
C GLY A 126 -6.15 -4.33 -9.35
N LEU A 127 -6.78 -3.20 -9.03
CA LEU A 127 -8.11 -2.83 -9.55
C LEU A 127 -8.00 -1.70 -10.58
N SER A 128 -8.56 -1.88 -11.79
CA SER A 128 -8.62 -0.85 -12.82
C SER A 128 -7.23 -0.26 -13.14
N TYR A 129 -6.99 1.04 -12.87
CA TYR A 129 -5.67 1.65 -12.98
C TYR A 129 -4.60 0.92 -12.15
N GLY A 130 -4.96 0.42 -10.98
CA GLY A 130 -4.08 -0.41 -10.16
C GLY A 130 -3.69 -1.73 -10.84
N GLY A 131 -4.55 -2.28 -11.70
CA GLY A 131 -4.21 -3.42 -12.55
C GLY A 131 -3.18 -3.07 -13.62
N MET A 132 -3.30 -1.89 -14.25
CA MET A 132 -2.30 -1.40 -15.21
C MET A 132 -0.94 -1.15 -14.54
N VAL A 133 -0.95 -0.56 -13.34
CA VAL A 133 0.27 -0.38 -12.54
C VAL A 133 0.85 -1.72 -12.10
N GLY A 134 0.02 -2.67 -11.65
CA GLY A 134 0.45 -4.01 -11.24
C GLY A 134 1.07 -4.79 -12.40
N PHE A 135 0.49 -4.73 -13.60
CA PHE A 135 1.09 -5.32 -14.80
C PHE A 135 2.44 -4.67 -15.12
N LYS A 136 2.53 -3.34 -15.02
CA LYS A 136 3.77 -2.61 -15.27
C LYS A 136 4.86 -2.97 -14.24
N LEU A 137 4.47 -3.16 -12.99
CA LEU A 137 5.33 -3.64 -11.91
C LEU A 137 5.89 -5.04 -12.20
N ALA A 138 5.04 -6.00 -12.57
CA ALA A 138 5.47 -7.34 -12.95
C ALA A 138 6.39 -7.33 -14.19
N GLN A 139 6.13 -6.46 -15.16
CA GLN A 139 6.96 -6.31 -16.36
C GLN A 139 8.36 -5.76 -16.01
N MET A 140 8.45 -4.75 -15.14
CA MET A 140 9.70 -4.07 -14.81
C MET A 140 10.52 -4.81 -13.75
N TYR A 141 9.85 -5.52 -12.83
CA TYR A 141 10.44 -6.20 -11.68
C TYR A 141 9.95 -7.65 -11.59
N PRO A 142 10.17 -8.49 -12.62
CA PRO A 142 9.63 -9.85 -12.68
C PRO A 142 10.12 -10.76 -11.54
N HIS A 143 11.27 -10.44 -10.92
CA HIS A 143 11.79 -11.20 -9.78
C HIS A 143 11.06 -10.91 -8.46
N MET A 144 10.32 -9.80 -8.38
CA MET A 144 9.60 -9.38 -7.18
C MET A 144 8.14 -9.81 -7.18
N VAL A 145 7.55 -10.10 -8.33
CA VAL A 145 6.12 -10.41 -8.46
C VAL A 145 5.91 -11.89 -8.77
N GLU A 146 5.01 -12.55 -8.03
CA GLU A 146 4.54 -13.93 -8.28
C GLU A 146 3.06 -14.03 -8.61
#